data_AF-A0A920NCM0-F1
#
_entry.id   AF-A0A920NCM0-F1
#
_cell.length_a   1.000
_cell.length_b   1.000
_cell.length_c   1.000
_cell.angle_alpha   90.00
_cell.angle_beta   90.00
_cell.angle_gamma   90.00
#
_symmetry.space_group_name_H-M   'P 1'
#
loop_
_entity.id
_entity.type
_entity.pdbx_description
1 polymer ?
#
loop_
_entity_poly.entity_id
_entity_poly.type
_entity_poly.pdbx_seq_one_letter_code
_entity_poly.pdbx_strand_id
1 'polypeptide(L)'
;MTAADVSGSPDFKVVNPELHIATLNSEDAKLSVELNIGHGIGYKTAESSEGHPIGVIPIDSIYTPVRKVNYSINQTRVGYRTDFEELQMEIWTTDRLSQLKH
;
A
#
# COMPACT_ATOMS: atom_id res chain seq x y z
N MET A 1 8.87 12.12 14.53
CA MET A 1 8.89 10.66 14.36
C MET A 1 8.64 10.33 12.90
N THR A 2 9.48 9.47 12.33
CA THR A 2 9.41 8.97 10.96
C THR A 2 9.23 7.45 10.95
N ALA A 3 8.93 6.85 9.80
CA ALA A 3 8.80 5.40 9.68
C ALA A 3 10.11 4.64 9.93
N ALA A 4 11.26 5.30 9.87
CA ALA A 4 12.54 4.75 10.30
C ALA A 4 12.57 4.39 11.80
N ASP A 5 11.74 5.05 12.62
CA ASP A 5 11.65 4.82 14.07
C ASP A 5 10.84 3.56 14.42
N VAL A 6 10.19 2.93 13.43
CA VAL A 6 9.41 1.70 13.62
C VAL A 6 10.35 0.50 13.65
N SER A 7 10.50 -0.12 14.83
CA SER A 7 11.26 -1.37 14.98
C SER A 7 10.49 -2.53 14.34
N GLY A 8 11.00 -3.05 13.23
CA GLY A 8 10.44 -4.23 12.56
C GLY A 8 10.94 -5.55 13.15
N SER A 9 10.14 -6.61 13.01
CA SER A 9 10.62 -8.00 13.07
C SER A 9 11.53 -8.27 11.87
N PRO A 10 12.53 -9.17 11.95
CA PRO A 10 13.35 -9.58 10.80
C PRO A 10 12.56 -10.00 9.54
N ASP A 11 11.29 -10.39 9.70
CA ASP A 11 10.41 -10.80 8.59
C ASP A 11 9.83 -9.62 7.79
N PHE A 12 9.93 -8.39 8.31
CA PHE A 12 9.32 -7.20 7.70
C PHE A 12 10.33 -6.07 7.55
N LYS A 13 10.23 -5.35 6.43
CA LYS A 13 11.06 -4.17 6.13
C LYS A 13 10.16 -2.99 5.79
N VAL A 14 10.42 -1.85 6.43
CA VAL A 14 9.85 -0.55 6.05
C VAL A 14 10.49 -0.12 4.73
N VAL A 15 9.66 0.15 3.71
CA VAL A 15 10.12 0.49 2.35
C VAL A 15 10.27 1.99 2.10
N ASN A 16 9.68 2.83 2.97
CA ASN A 16 9.65 4.29 2.89
C ASN A 16 9.99 4.91 4.27
N PRO A 17 11.24 4.74 4.76
CA PRO A 17 11.64 5.15 6.11
C PRO A 17 11.49 6.65 6.40
N GLU A 18 11.51 7.50 5.37
CA GLU A 18 11.36 8.94 5.44
C GLU A 18 9.93 9.43 5.71
N LEU A 19 8.94 8.53 5.67
CA LEU A 19 7.55 8.87 5.88
C LEU A 19 7.36 9.54 7.26
N HIS A 20 6.85 10.78 7.26
CA HIS A 20 6.48 11.47 8.48
C HIS A 20 5.28 10.79 9.14
N ILE A 21 5.41 10.38 10.40
CA ILE A 21 4.31 9.75 11.15
C ILE A 21 3.67 10.73 12.13
N ALA A 22 4.49 11.42 12.93
CA ALA A 22 4.00 12.32 13.96
C ALA A 22 5.03 13.38 14.36
N THR A 23 4.53 14.51 14.85
CA THR A 23 5.31 15.55 15.52
C THR A 23 4.96 15.54 17.01
N LEU A 24 5.98 15.57 17.87
CA LEU A 24 5.82 15.64 19.33
C LEU A 24 5.99 17.10 19.75
N ASN A 25 5.01 17.65 20.48
CA ASN A 25 4.91 19.09 20.73
C ASN A 25 5.66 19.56 21.99
N SER A 26 6.29 18.66 22.74
CA SER A 26 7.12 18.97 23.90
C SER A 26 8.26 17.96 24.06
N GLU A 27 9.33 18.35 24.75
CA GLU A 27 10.49 17.48 25.00
C GLU A 27 10.13 16.24 25.84
N ASP A 28 9.14 16.36 26.73
CA ASP A 28 8.67 15.26 27.59
C ASP A 28 7.59 14.38 26.94
N ALA A 29 7.12 14.73 25.73
CA ALA A 29 6.06 13.97 25.06
C ALA A 29 6.57 12.57 24.67
N LYS A 30 5.77 11.55 24.99
CA LYS A 30 6.06 10.16 24.65
C LYS A 30 4.94 9.60 23.77
N LEU A 31 5.31 8.92 22.71
CA LEU A 31 4.40 8.21 21.82
C LEU A 31 4.80 6.74 21.80
N SER A 32 3.87 5.86 22.17
CA SER A 32 4.02 4.41 22.11
C SER A 32 2.95 3.86 21.18
N VAL A 33 3.37 3.20 20.10
CA VAL A 33 2.48 2.63 19.08
C VAL A 33 2.91 1.19 18.83
N GLU A 34 1.94 0.28 18.84
CA GLU A 34 2.12 -1.11 18.44
C GLU A 34 1.33 -1.36 17.15
N LEU A 35 1.97 -1.99 16.17
CA LEU A 35 1.41 -2.23 14.84
C LEU A 35 1.34 -3.74 14.60
N ASN A 36 0.15 -4.22 14.26
CA ASN A 36 -0.04 -5.60 13.82
C ASN A 36 0.09 -5.67 12.30
N ILE A 37 1.09 -6.42 11.81
CA ILE A 37 1.35 -6.59 10.38
C ILE A 37 0.97 -8.02 9.99
N GLY A 38 0.14 -8.14 8.96
CA GLY A 38 -0.28 -9.42 8.40
C GLY A 38 -0.04 -9.53 6.90
N HIS A 39 -0.14 -10.75 6.38
CA HIS A 39 -0.22 -11.00 4.95
C HIS A 39 -1.67 -11.08 4.50
N GLY A 40 -1.96 -10.55 3.31
CA GLY A 40 -3.30 -10.55 2.75
C GLY A 40 -3.27 -10.25 1.25
N ILE A 41 -4.44 -10.24 0.63
CA ILE A 41 -4.62 -9.98 -0.79
C ILE A 41 -5.63 -8.85 -0.96
N GLY A 42 -5.38 -7.92 -1.88
CA GLY A 42 -6.31 -6.86 -2.23
C GLY A 42 -6.44 -5.80 -1.13
N TYR A 43 -7.68 -5.53 -0.74
CA TYR A 43 -8.07 -4.50 0.22
C TYR A 43 -9.00 -5.13 1.26
N LYS A 44 -8.72 -4.90 2.55
CA LYS A 44 -9.61 -5.28 3.65
C LYS A 44 -10.01 -4.01 4.39
N THR A 45 -11.32 -3.75 4.47
CA THR A 45 -11.85 -2.63 5.27
C THR A 45 -11.63 -2.89 6.76
N ALA A 46 -11.52 -1.82 7.54
CA ALA A 46 -11.59 -1.89 8.99
C ALA A 46 -12.90 -2.58 9.40
N GLU A 47 -12.77 -3.69 10.14
CA GLU A 47 -13.91 -4.39 10.73
C GLU A 47 -14.19 -3.81 12.12
N SER A 48 -15.40 -4.04 12.63
CA SER A 48 -15.78 -3.63 13.99
C SER A 48 -14.75 -4.16 15.00
N SER A 49 -14.50 -3.40 16.08
CA SER A 49 -13.54 -3.77 17.13
C SER A 49 -13.95 -4.99 17.96
N GLU A 50 -15.04 -5.68 17.61
CA GLU A 50 -15.48 -6.89 18.28
C GLU A 50 -14.38 -7.96 18.25
N GLY A 51 -13.98 -8.44 19.42
CA GLY A 51 -12.89 -9.42 19.58
C GLY A 51 -11.49 -8.83 19.74
N HIS A 52 -11.29 -7.51 19.64
CA HIS A 52 -10.00 -6.87 19.90
C HIS A 52 -9.87 -6.39 21.35
N PRO A 53 -8.65 -6.40 21.92
CA PRO A 53 -8.39 -5.75 23.21
C PRO A 53 -8.77 -4.26 23.22
N ILE A 54 -9.11 -3.75 24.40
CA ILE A 54 -9.37 -2.32 24.59
C ILE A 54 -8.13 -1.52 24.19
N GLY A 55 -8.33 -0.45 23.41
CA GLY A 55 -7.27 0.43 22.93
C GLY A 55 -6.77 0.12 21.52
N VAL A 56 -7.26 -0.95 20.88
CA VAL A 56 -6.98 -1.22 19.46
C VAL A 56 -7.89 -0.36 18.58
N ILE A 57 -7.28 0.36 17.63
CA ILE A 57 -7.98 1.13 16.61
C ILE A 57 -7.84 0.38 15.28
N PRO A 58 -8.92 -0.23 14.75
CA PRO A 58 -8.85 -0.91 13.47
C PRO A 58 -8.69 0.09 12.33
N ILE A 59 -7.83 -0.24 11.37
CA ILE A 59 -7.59 0.53 10.16
C ILE A 59 -7.77 -0.35 8.93
N ASP A 60 -8.03 0.27 7.79
CA ASP A 60 -8.07 -0.43 6.51
C ASP A 60 -6.69 -1.02 6.19
N SER A 61 -6.68 -2.25 5.69
CA SER A 61 -5.46 -2.94 5.26
C SER A 61 -5.37 -2.95 3.74
N ILE A 62 -4.37 -2.25 3.20
CA ILE A 62 -4.08 -2.20 1.76
C ILE A 62 -2.92 -3.14 1.47
N TYR A 63 -3.23 -4.37 1.07
CA TYR A 63 -2.22 -5.39 0.75
C TYR A 63 -1.70 -5.27 -0.68
N THR A 64 -2.55 -4.78 -1.59
CA THR A 64 -2.18 -4.62 -3.00
C THR A 64 -1.18 -3.48 -3.20
N PRO A 65 -0.07 -3.73 -3.93
CA PRO A 65 0.86 -2.68 -4.33
C PRO A 65 0.36 -1.88 -5.55
N VAL A 66 -0.75 -2.28 -6.18
CA VAL A 66 -1.36 -1.57 -7.30
C VAL A 66 -2.35 -0.53 -6.77
N ARG A 67 -2.13 0.75 -7.10
CA ARG A 67 -2.98 1.87 -6.68
C ARG A 67 -4.14 2.13 -7.64
N LYS A 68 -3.89 1.99 -8.93
CA LYS A 68 -4.86 2.27 -9.98
C LYS A 68 -4.52 1.49 -11.24
N VAL A 69 -5.56 1.09 -11.97
CA VAL A 69 -5.44 0.53 -13.32
C VAL A 69 -6.46 1.24 -14.19
N ASN A 70 -6.01 1.75 -15.32
CA ASN A 70 -6.85 2.23 -16.41
C ASN A 70 -6.60 1.36 -17.63
N TYR A 71 -7.64 1.12 -18.43
CA TYR A 71 -7.49 0.44 -19.71
C TYR A 71 -8.41 1.04 -20.77
N SER A 72 -7.98 0.98 -22.02
CA SER A 72 -8.78 1.37 -23.19
C SER A 72 -8.56 0.38 -24.33
N ILE A 73 -9.59 0.19 -25.15
CA ILE A 73 -9.54 -0.63 -26.34
C ILE A 73 -9.69 0.31 -27.54
N ASN A 74 -8.70 0.31 -28.42
CA ASN A 74 -8.71 1.10 -29.64
C ASN A 74 -8.82 0.17 -30.84
N GLN A 75 -9.66 0.50 -31.82
CA GLN A 75 -9.65 -0.23 -33.08
C GLN A 75 -8.39 0.13 -33.86
N THR A 76 -7.64 -0.88 -34.28
CA THR A 76 -6.44 -0.69 -35.09
C THR A 76 -6.61 -1.35 -36.45
N ARG A 77 -6.14 -0.67 -37.49
CA ARG A 77 -6.15 -1.20 -38.86
C ARG A 77 -4.75 -1.68 -39.21
N VAL A 78 -4.58 -2.99 -39.32
CA VAL A 78 -3.32 -3.59 -39.78
C VAL A 78 -3.49 -4.05 -41.23
N GLY A 79 -2.97 -3.23 -42.16
CA GLY A 79 -3.11 -3.49 -43.60
C GLY A 79 -4.56 -3.44 -44.09
N TYR A 80 -5.04 -4.53 -44.70
CA TYR A 80 -6.40 -4.65 -45.24
C TYR A 80 -7.44 -5.20 -44.25
N ARG A 81 -7.03 -5.54 -43.02
CA ARG A 81 -7.91 -6.06 -41.97
C ARG A 81 -8.26 -4.95 -40.96
N THR A 82 -9.55 -4.79 -40.69
CA THR A 82 -10.13 -3.70 -39.87
C THR A 82 -10.71 -4.19 -38.54
N ASP A 83 -10.44 -5.44 -38.15
CA ASP A 83 -11.03 -6.11 -37.00
C ASP A 83 -10.04 -6.33 -35.83
N PHE A 84 -8.88 -5.67 -35.86
CA PHE A 84 -7.94 -5.75 -34.76
C PHE A 84 -8.28 -4.74 -33.65
N GLU A 85 -8.16 -5.19 -32.41
CA GLU A 85 -8.28 -4.37 -31.21
C GLU A 85 -6.91 -4.23 -30.55
N GLU A 86 -6.54 -3.00 -30.20
CA GLU A 86 -5.36 -2.65 -29.43
C GLU A 86 -5.79 -2.37 -27.98
N LEU A 87 -5.29 -3.19 -27.04
CA LEU A 87 -5.48 -2.99 -25.61
C LEU A 87 -4.35 -2.12 -25.07
N GLN A 88 -4.68 -0.92 -24.59
CA GLN A 88 -3.78 -0.06 -23.85
C GLN A 88 -4.11 -0.14 -22.35
N MET A 89 -3.10 -0.32 -21.51
CA MET A 89 -3.25 -0.38 -20.05
C MET A 89 -2.25 0.53 -19.37
N GLU A 90 -2.72 1.31 -18.40
CA GLU A 90 -1.91 2.18 -17.55
C GLU A 90 -2.07 1.73 -16.10
N ILE A 91 -0.96 1.36 -15.45
CA ILE A 91 -0.94 0.79 -14.12
C ILE A 91 -0.06 1.65 -13.21
N TRP A 92 -0.65 2.17 -12.14
CA TRP A 92 0.06 2.92 -11.11
C TRP A 92 0.30 2.01 -9.90
N THR A 93 1.55 1.92 -9.46
CA THR A 93 1.97 1.05 -8.35
C THR A 93 2.68 1.84 -7.27
N THR A 94 2.80 1.26 -6.08
CA THR A 94 3.67 1.78 -5.02
C THR A 94 5.12 1.37 -5.25
N ASP A 95 6.03 2.03 -4.55
CA ASP A 95 7.47 1.73 -4.60
C ASP A 95 7.81 0.32 -4.11
N ARG A 96 6.87 -0.38 -3.46
CA ARG A 96 7.03 -1.78 -3.06
C ARG A 96 7.29 -2.70 -4.26
N LEU A 97 6.68 -2.43 -5.42
CA LEU A 97 6.87 -3.25 -6.62
C LEU A 97 8.14 -2.90 -7.40
N SER A 98 8.60 -1.65 -7.35
CA SER A 98 9.85 -1.24 -8.01
C SER A 98 11.08 -1.82 -7.31
N GLN A 99 11.06 -1.92 -5.96
CA GLN A 99 12.15 -2.48 -5.16
C GLN A 99 12.33 -4.01 -5.32
N LEU A 100 11.32 -4.73 -5.79
CA LEU A 100 11.39 -6.19 -6.02
C LEU A 100 12.02 -6.57 -7.38
N LYS A 101 12.29 -5.59 -8.25
CA LYS A 101 12.84 -5.82 -9.60
C LYS A 101 14.36 -5.69 -9.69
N HIS A 102 15.04 -5.51 -8.57
CA HIS A 102 16.50 -5.43 -8.43
C HIS A 102 16.98 -6.40 -7.35
#